data_AF-A0A2T1C469-F1
#
_entry.id   AF-A0A2T1C469-F1
#
_cell.length_a   1.000
_cell.length_b   1.000
_cell.length_c   1.000
_cell.angle_alpha   90.00
_cell.angle_beta   90.00
_cell.angle_gamma   90.00
#
_symmetry.space_group_name_H-M   'P 1'
#
loop_
_entity.id
_entity.type
_entity.pdbx_description
1 polymer ?
#
loop_
_entity_poly.entity_id
_entity_poly.type
_entity_poly.pdbx_seq_one_letter_code
_entity_poly.pdbx_strand_id
1 'polypeptide(L)'
;MNNTSLMDDAKLIESFAQGETQPLITKNLRIESAWKTIQLTTAKGEMIGILKMSEERPYALTKYDSEYWDLIHQILIDNRFVPCGKSNNQPGFFQYQKHDVPKGYKIRYTEARLLWKTWWPKQRRQRRYEIQLDMLVFRQNRWYPIQDIVVNDAIFYVKTLVGEITLSMSDYIVWLEKVQDKQILPEPQILPNPEKNMLWESELPIEEDTSVTTPLPKPSKFTPQKAKTVATSGEKVKSQPAMSSDTETKIEKALLQLKVKAIKVLSNYLENGATEITTEVIKDASGKVTSTKIVTSQKPCPQWVVEILVK
;
A
#
# COMPACT_ATOMS: atom_id res chain seq x y z
N MET A 1 5.49 -1.15 37.06
CA MET A 1 5.95 0.25 37.17
C MET A 1 7.06 0.42 36.14
N ASN A 2 6.85 1.15 35.03
CA ASN A 2 7.87 1.58 34.04
C ASN A 2 7.33 2.39 32.84
N ASN A 3 6.01 2.61 32.71
CA ASN A 3 5.43 3.25 31.52
C ASN A 3 5.81 4.73 31.29
N THR A 4 6.19 5.47 32.34
CA THR A 4 6.52 6.91 32.20
C THR A 4 7.81 7.13 31.42
N SER A 5 8.87 6.35 31.72
CA SER A 5 10.16 6.46 31.02
C SER A 5 10.05 6.12 29.54
N LEU A 6 9.21 5.15 29.18
CA LEU A 6 9.04 4.71 27.79
C LEU A 6 8.27 5.74 26.94
N MET A 7 7.34 6.45 27.56
CA MET A 7 6.61 7.54 26.90
C MET A 7 7.50 8.76 26.64
N ASP A 8 8.47 9.02 27.52
CA ASP A 8 9.48 10.05 27.32
C ASP A 8 10.49 9.65 26.22
N ASP A 9 10.92 8.39 26.21
CA ASP A 9 11.82 7.87 25.18
C ASP A 9 11.15 7.86 23.79
N ALA A 10 9.86 7.53 23.70
CA ALA A 10 9.10 7.60 22.45
C ALA A 10 9.03 9.03 21.89
N LYS A 11 8.76 10.03 22.75
CA LYS A 11 8.77 11.44 22.33
C LYS A 11 10.13 11.90 21.86
N LEU A 12 11.20 11.49 22.54
CA LEU A 12 12.55 11.81 22.11
C LEU A 12 12.85 11.16 20.75
N ILE A 13 12.52 9.88 20.54
CA ILE A 13 12.71 9.23 19.22
C ILE A 13 11.85 9.90 18.14
N GLU A 14 10.68 10.41 18.47
CA GLU A 14 9.86 11.20 17.56
C GLU A 14 10.53 12.53 17.19
N SER A 15 11.07 13.28 18.16
CA SER A 15 11.89 14.47 17.89
C SER A 15 13.10 14.14 17.01
N PHE A 16 13.75 13.00 17.25
CA PHE A 16 14.82 12.50 16.37
C PHE A 16 14.33 12.31 14.94
N ALA A 17 13.21 11.60 14.73
CA ALA A 17 12.66 11.34 13.39
C ALA A 17 12.18 12.62 12.66
N GLN A 18 11.76 13.63 13.41
CA GLN A 18 11.36 14.94 12.88
C GLN A 18 12.56 15.80 12.46
N GLY A 19 13.77 15.43 12.88
CA GLY A 19 14.99 16.18 12.58
C GLY A 19 15.25 17.32 13.58
N GLU A 20 14.84 17.15 14.83
CA GLU A 20 15.13 18.12 15.89
C GLU A 20 16.65 18.31 16.04
N THR A 21 17.07 19.57 16.05
CA THR A 21 18.49 19.93 16.10
C THR A 21 18.92 20.34 17.50
N GLN A 22 17.96 20.66 18.37
CA GLN A 22 18.24 20.94 19.77
C GLN A 22 18.64 19.66 20.51
N PRO A 23 19.68 19.71 21.36
CA PRO A 23 20.04 18.57 22.18
C PRO A 23 18.93 18.28 23.18
N LEU A 24 18.41 17.05 23.16
CA LEU A 24 17.36 16.56 24.05
C LEU A 24 17.89 15.34 24.80
N ILE A 25 17.56 15.23 26.08
CA ILE A 25 18.05 14.15 26.95
C ILE A 25 16.88 13.62 27.78
N THR A 26 16.68 12.30 27.75
CA THR A 26 15.84 11.55 28.69
C THR A 26 16.73 10.70 29.61
N LYS A 27 16.11 9.92 30.50
CA LYS A 27 16.83 9.01 31.39
C LYS A 27 17.67 7.97 30.63
N ASN A 28 17.20 7.54 29.45
CA ASN A 28 17.80 6.43 28.72
C ASN A 28 18.39 6.80 27.36
N LEU A 29 17.92 7.91 26.76
CA LEU A 29 18.29 8.31 25.41
C LEU A 29 18.72 9.78 25.38
N ARG A 30 19.52 10.13 24.38
CA ARG A 30 19.88 11.51 24.08
C ARG A 30 20.00 11.73 22.57
N ILE A 31 19.62 12.94 22.15
CA ILE A 31 19.82 13.45 20.80
C ILE A 31 20.98 14.43 20.83
N GLU A 32 21.93 14.23 19.94
CA GLU A 32 23.04 15.14 19.72
C GLU A 32 23.07 15.52 18.24
N SER A 33 23.19 16.81 17.93
CA SER A 33 23.34 17.26 16.55
C SER A 33 24.78 17.72 16.31
N ALA A 34 25.40 17.18 15.26
CA ALA A 34 26.76 17.53 14.85
C ALA A 34 26.86 17.49 13.32
N TRP A 35 27.43 18.54 12.73
CA TRP A 35 27.74 18.62 11.29
C TRP A 35 26.59 18.18 10.36
N LYS A 36 25.37 18.67 10.62
CA LYS A 36 24.14 18.35 9.85
C LYS A 36 23.69 16.89 9.94
N THR A 37 24.22 16.15 10.91
CA THR A 37 23.75 14.83 11.30
C THR A 37 23.16 14.92 12.70
N ILE A 38 22.07 14.20 12.92
CA ILE A 38 21.44 14.07 14.22
C ILE A 38 21.71 12.63 14.65
N GLN A 39 22.22 12.46 15.86
CA GLN A 39 22.59 11.17 16.41
C GLN A 39 21.67 10.86 17.58
N LEU A 40 21.15 9.63 17.59
CA LEU A 40 20.42 9.07 18.70
C LEU A 40 21.35 8.10 19.43
N THR A 41 21.61 8.40 20.70
CA THR A 41 22.50 7.58 21.54
C THR A 41 21.84 7.20 22.84
N THR A 42 22.25 6.07 23.41
CA THR A 42 21.79 5.63 24.74
C THR A 42 22.51 6.39 25.85
N ALA A 43 22.00 6.31 27.08
CA ALA A 43 22.64 6.86 28.27
C ALA A 43 24.05 6.28 28.52
N LYS A 44 24.36 5.10 27.95
CA LYS A 44 25.70 4.48 27.98
C LYS A 44 26.65 5.04 26.90
N GLY A 45 26.18 5.96 26.07
CA GLY A 45 26.95 6.55 24.96
C GLY A 45 26.95 5.72 23.68
N GLU A 46 26.18 4.63 23.61
CA GLU A 46 26.09 3.81 22.39
C GLU A 46 25.22 4.50 21.34
N MET A 47 25.73 4.59 20.11
CA MET A 47 24.97 5.12 18.97
C MET A 47 24.02 4.09 18.41
N ILE A 48 22.73 4.40 18.45
CA ILE A 48 21.66 3.51 17.98
C ILE A 48 20.93 4.07 16.76
N GLY A 49 21.11 5.36 16.45
CA GLY A 49 20.50 5.99 15.28
C GLY A 49 21.32 7.17 14.74
N ILE A 50 21.26 7.36 13.43
CA ILE A 50 21.83 8.51 12.72
C ILE A 50 20.78 8.99 11.73
N LEU A 51 20.45 10.27 11.76
CA LEU A 51 19.58 10.92 10.79
C LEU A 51 20.39 11.98 10.03
N LYS A 52 20.37 11.89 8.71
CA LYS A 52 20.99 12.89 7.82
C LYS A 52 19.90 13.64 7.07
N MET A 53 19.75 14.92 7.41
CA MET A 53 18.73 15.81 6.83
C MET A 53 19.27 16.67 5.67
N SER A 54 20.58 16.69 5.45
CA SER A 54 21.23 17.60 4.50
C SER A 54 21.47 17.04 3.10
N GLU A 55 21.00 15.82 2.84
CA GLU A 55 21.08 15.19 1.53
C GLU A 55 19.81 15.45 0.69
N GLU A 56 19.88 15.22 -0.63
CA GLU A 56 18.74 15.40 -1.54
C GLU A 56 17.48 14.63 -1.08
N ARG A 57 17.70 13.51 -0.38
CA ARG A 57 16.65 12.78 0.35
C ARG A 57 17.13 12.45 1.76
N PRO A 58 16.44 12.92 2.81
CA PRO A 58 16.76 12.55 4.17
C PRO A 58 16.74 11.04 4.37
N TYR A 59 17.71 10.51 5.10
CA TYR A 59 17.73 9.10 5.49
C TYR A 59 18.11 8.93 6.94
N ALA A 60 17.61 7.84 7.52
CA ALA A 60 17.97 7.37 8.84
C ALA A 60 18.69 6.03 8.76
N LEU A 61 19.70 5.85 9.60
CA LEU A 61 20.37 4.58 9.86
C LEU A 61 20.09 4.22 11.31
N THR A 62 19.65 3.01 11.58
CA THR A 62 19.35 2.58 12.95
C THR A 62 19.89 1.19 13.21
N LYS A 63 20.40 0.97 14.41
CA LYS A 63 21.09 -0.26 14.77
C LYS A 63 20.05 -1.35 15.05
N TYR A 64 20.09 -2.46 14.30
CA TYR A 64 19.01 -3.47 14.36
C TYR A 64 19.14 -4.47 15.52
N ASP A 65 20.26 -4.46 16.24
CA ASP A 65 20.47 -5.21 17.49
C ASP A 65 20.14 -4.39 18.75
N SER A 66 19.66 -3.15 18.57
CA SER A 66 19.29 -2.27 19.69
C SER A 66 17.98 -2.71 20.34
N GLU A 67 17.89 -2.57 21.66
CA GLU A 67 16.65 -2.75 22.43
C GLU A 67 15.54 -1.77 22.01
N TYR A 68 15.90 -0.64 21.39
CA TYR A 68 14.95 0.36 20.89
C TYR A 68 14.57 0.14 19.42
N TRP A 69 15.07 -0.91 18.77
CA TRP A 69 14.89 -1.15 17.35
C TRP A 69 13.43 -1.06 16.91
N ASP A 70 12.53 -1.82 17.57
CA ASP A 70 11.12 -1.88 17.18
C ASP A 70 10.42 -0.53 17.35
N LEU A 71 10.74 0.21 18.42
CA LEU A 71 10.18 1.53 18.69
C LEU A 71 10.66 2.55 17.65
N ILE A 72 11.96 2.56 17.34
CA ILE A 72 12.52 3.44 16.32
C ILE A 72 11.97 3.09 14.93
N HIS A 73 11.87 1.80 14.60
CA HIS A 73 11.29 1.32 13.36
C HIS A 73 9.87 1.85 13.16
N GLN A 74 9.02 1.70 14.19
CA GLN A 74 7.63 2.15 14.14
C GLN A 74 7.54 3.67 13.99
N ILE A 75 8.30 4.44 14.79
CA ILE A 75 8.28 5.91 14.75
C ILE A 75 8.79 6.43 13.40
N LEU A 76 9.83 5.82 12.83
CA LEU A 76 10.32 6.19 11.51
C LEU A 76 9.26 5.95 10.42
N ILE A 77 8.59 4.79 10.44
CA ILE A 77 7.48 4.49 9.53
C ILE A 77 6.36 5.54 9.65
N ASP A 78 5.98 5.89 10.87
CA ASP A 78 4.94 6.89 11.14
C ASP A 78 5.38 8.30 10.68
N ASN A 79 6.68 8.57 10.69
CA ASN A 79 7.31 9.78 10.13
C ASN A 79 7.66 9.68 8.64
N ARG A 80 7.06 8.74 7.90
CA ARG A 80 7.19 8.56 6.45
C ARG A 80 8.59 8.17 5.97
N PHE A 81 9.39 7.55 6.83
CA PHE A 81 10.62 6.89 6.42
C PHE A 81 10.31 5.47 5.96
N VAL A 82 10.66 5.17 4.71
CA VAL A 82 10.48 3.88 4.07
C VAL A 82 11.69 2.98 4.38
N PRO A 83 11.48 1.77 4.91
CA PRO A 83 12.52 0.76 5.09
C PRO A 83 13.21 0.41 3.76
N CYS A 84 14.55 0.52 3.69
CA CYS A 84 15.33 0.17 2.49
C CYS A 84 16.12 -1.15 2.66
N GLY A 85 16.14 -1.72 3.87
CA GLY A 85 16.91 -2.92 4.17
C GLY A 85 18.18 -2.63 4.97
N LYS A 86 19.07 -3.63 5.06
CA LYS A 86 20.37 -3.48 5.74
C LYS A 86 21.25 -2.51 4.97
N SER A 87 21.96 -1.64 5.68
CA SER A 87 22.91 -0.71 5.08
C SER A 87 24.14 -1.47 4.57
N ASN A 88 24.49 -1.27 3.30
CA ASN A 88 25.71 -1.83 2.73
C ASN A 88 26.96 -1.12 3.25
N ASN A 89 26.84 0.17 3.58
CA ASN A 89 27.97 1.01 3.95
C ASN A 89 28.24 1.00 5.46
N GLN A 90 27.26 0.63 6.28
CA GLN A 90 27.39 0.54 7.74
C GLN A 90 26.80 -0.78 8.24
N PRO A 91 27.64 -1.83 8.37
CA PRO A 91 27.23 -3.10 8.95
C PRO A 91 26.61 -2.91 10.34
N GLY A 92 25.57 -3.67 10.66
CA GLY A 92 24.83 -3.53 11.92
C GLY A 92 23.71 -2.48 11.88
N PHE A 93 23.65 -1.66 10.83
CA PHE A 93 22.59 -0.68 10.64
C PHE A 93 21.60 -1.09 9.56
N PHE A 94 20.35 -0.70 9.77
CA PHE A 94 19.28 -0.76 8.81
C PHE A 94 18.93 0.64 8.34
N GLN A 95 18.74 0.78 7.04
CA GLN A 95 18.54 2.05 6.38
C GLN A 95 17.05 2.32 6.12
N TYR A 96 16.67 3.58 6.31
CA TYR A 96 15.37 4.11 5.95
C TYR A 96 15.56 5.39 5.16
N GLN A 97 14.72 5.62 4.18
CA GLN A 97 14.76 6.84 3.38
C GLN A 97 13.41 7.56 3.44
N LYS A 98 13.43 8.88 3.55
CA LYS A 98 12.19 9.67 3.54
C LYS A 98 11.63 9.70 2.12
N HIS A 99 10.36 9.35 1.98
CA HIS A 99 9.65 9.40 0.70
C HIS A 99 8.28 10.06 0.86
N ASP A 100 7.80 10.64 -0.23
CA ASP A 100 6.45 11.15 -0.31
C ASP A 100 5.47 9.98 -0.30
N VAL A 101 4.58 9.98 0.70
CA VAL A 101 3.50 9.00 0.84
C VAL A 101 2.21 9.72 0.47
N PRO A 102 1.45 9.21 -0.53
CA PRO A 102 0.15 9.75 -0.88
C PRO A 102 -0.78 9.89 0.34
N LYS A 103 -1.57 10.96 0.38
CA LYS A 103 -2.51 11.21 1.48
C LYS A 103 -3.54 10.09 1.58
N GLY A 104 -3.86 9.67 2.81
CA GLY A 104 -4.81 8.59 3.06
C GLY A 104 -4.21 7.20 2.94
N TYR A 105 -2.88 7.09 2.90
CA TYR A 105 -2.17 5.81 2.91
C TYR A 105 -1.31 5.64 4.16
N LYS A 106 -1.19 4.40 4.63
CA LYS A 106 -0.28 3.98 5.70
C LYS A 106 0.81 3.09 5.14
N ILE A 107 2.07 3.35 5.48
CA ILE A 107 3.19 2.47 5.16
C ILE A 107 3.07 1.17 5.96
N ARG A 108 3.29 0.05 5.27
CA ARG A 108 3.40 -1.29 5.82
C ARG A 108 4.74 -1.87 5.42
N TYR A 109 5.42 -2.50 6.37
CA TYR A 109 6.62 -3.29 6.14
C TYR A 109 6.38 -4.68 6.71
N THR A 110 6.15 -5.65 5.84
CA THR A 110 5.69 -6.99 6.25
C THR A 110 6.27 -8.05 5.32
N GLU A 111 6.28 -9.30 5.78
CA GLU A 111 6.55 -10.45 4.91
C GLU A 111 5.58 -10.50 3.70
N ALA A 112 6.08 -10.98 2.56
CA ALA A 112 5.34 -11.06 1.31
C ALA A 112 4.04 -11.87 1.45
N ARG A 113 4.03 -12.93 2.27
CA ARG A 113 2.82 -13.70 2.57
C ARG A 113 1.71 -12.87 3.22
N LEU A 114 2.05 -11.86 4.03
CA LEU A 114 1.07 -10.99 4.70
C LEU A 114 0.48 -9.98 3.72
N LEU A 115 1.31 -9.45 2.82
CA LEU A 115 0.85 -8.64 1.69
C LEU A 115 -0.18 -9.42 0.86
N TRP A 116 0.16 -10.64 0.44
CA TRP A 116 -0.74 -11.48 -0.35
C TRP A 116 -2.06 -11.80 0.36
N LYS A 117 -2.00 -12.17 1.64
CA LYS A 117 -3.20 -12.42 2.47
C LYS A 117 -4.13 -11.19 2.54
N THR A 118 -3.56 -9.99 2.55
CA THR A 118 -4.33 -8.74 2.60
C THR A 118 -4.89 -8.35 1.24
N TRP A 119 -4.14 -8.63 0.17
CA TRP A 119 -4.50 -8.29 -1.20
C TRP A 119 -5.56 -9.23 -1.80
N TRP A 120 -5.40 -10.54 -1.64
CA TRP A 120 -6.21 -11.56 -2.30
C TRP A 120 -7.74 -11.41 -2.09
N PRO A 121 -8.25 -11.11 -0.87
CA PRO A 121 -9.69 -10.90 -0.68
C PRO A 121 -10.22 -9.67 -1.42
N LYS A 122 -9.40 -8.60 -1.55
CA LYS A 122 -9.78 -7.37 -2.25
C LYS A 122 -9.86 -7.61 -3.75
N GLN A 123 -8.90 -8.36 -4.31
CA GLN A 123 -8.89 -8.73 -5.73
C GLN A 123 -10.14 -9.51 -6.16
N ARG A 124 -10.62 -10.45 -5.32
CA ARG A 124 -11.81 -11.26 -5.64
C ARG A 124 -13.10 -10.45 -5.76
N ARG A 125 -13.18 -9.30 -5.08
CA ARG A 125 -14.36 -8.42 -5.09
C ARG A 125 -14.36 -7.44 -6.25
N GLN A 126 -13.29 -7.44 -7.04
CA GLN A 126 -13.02 -6.42 -8.03
C GLN A 126 -13.71 -6.72 -9.36
N ARG A 127 -14.13 -5.65 -10.04
CA ARG A 127 -14.58 -5.71 -11.42
C ARG A 127 -13.36 -5.81 -12.34
N ARG A 128 -13.42 -6.63 -13.38
CA ARG A 128 -12.30 -7.02 -14.26
C ARG A 128 -11.49 -5.88 -14.91
N TYR A 129 -11.87 -4.61 -14.76
CA TYR A 129 -11.29 -3.48 -15.48
C TYR A 129 -10.94 -2.26 -14.61
N GLU A 130 -10.99 -2.37 -13.28
CA GLU A 130 -10.65 -1.26 -12.39
C GLU A 130 -9.19 -1.37 -11.93
N ILE A 131 -8.41 -0.28 -11.90
CA ILE A 131 -7.08 -0.30 -11.28
C ILE A 131 -7.26 -0.19 -9.77
N GLN A 132 -6.76 -1.19 -9.03
CA GLN A 132 -6.80 -1.15 -7.57
C GLN A 132 -5.78 -0.13 -7.06
N LEU A 133 -6.27 0.96 -6.50
CA LEU A 133 -5.43 1.96 -5.83
C LEU A 133 -5.36 1.73 -4.31
N ASP A 134 -6.03 0.72 -3.77
CA ASP A 134 -6.04 0.47 -2.33
C ASP A 134 -4.70 -0.01 -1.78
N MET A 135 -3.85 -0.58 -2.64
CA MET A 135 -2.57 -1.16 -2.26
C MET A 135 -1.51 -0.80 -3.29
N LEU A 136 -0.42 -0.19 -2.83
CA LEU A 136 0.70 0.23 -3.67
C LEU A 136 1.99 -0.43 -3.18
N VAL A 137 2.89 -0.87 -4.05
CA VAL A 137 4.21 -1.38 -3.66
C VAL A 137 5.30 -0.37 -3.97
N PHE A 138 6.33 -0.36 -3.13
CA PHE A 138 7.49 0.50 -3.33
C PHE A 138 8.49 -0.16 -4.28
N ARG A 139 8.80 0.50 -5.40
CA ARG A 139 9.80 0.03 -6.37
C ARG A 139 10.47 1.21 -7.03
N GLN A 140 11.79 1.14 -7.23
CA GLN A 140 12.55 2.21 -7.92
C GLN A 140 12.21 3.61 -7.39
N ASN A 141 12.15 3.74 -6.06
CA ASN A 141 11.85 4.99 -5.37
C ASN A 141 10.48 5.62 -5.65
N ARG A 142 9.50 4.83 -6.11
CA ARG A 142 8.13 5.26 -6.41
C ARG A 142 7.09 4.21 -5.97
N TRP A 143 5.86 4.68 -5.77
CA TRP A 143 4.72 3.83 -5.45
C TRP A 143 3.98 3.41 -6.71
N TYR A 144 3.74 2.11 -6.85
CA TYR A 144 3.00 1.56 -7.99
C TYR A 144 1.83 0.70 -7.52
N PRO A 145 0.65 0.80 -8.15
CA PRO A 145 -0.46 -0.09 -7.83
C PRO A 145 -0.10 -1.54 -8.17
N ILE A 146 -0.55 -2.43 -7.30
CA ILE A 146 -0.47 -3.87 -7.52
C ILE A 146 -1.51 -4.23 -8.58
N GLN A 147 -1.06 -4.77 -9.71
CA GLN A 147 -1.96 -5.26 -10.75
C GLN A 147 -2.40 -6.69 -10.48
N ASP A 148 -1.46 -7.52 -10.06
CA ASP A 148 -1.66 -8.94 -9.80
C ASP A 148 -0.57 -9.46 -8.85
N ILE A 149 -0.89 -10.53 -8.12
CA ILE A 149 0.09 -11.30 -7.36
C ILE A 149 -0.08 -12.76 -7.70
N VAL A 150 0.85 -13.30 -8.48
CA VAL A 150 0.89 -14.73 -8.83
C VAL A 150 1.76 -15.46 -7.82
N VAL A 151 1.31 -16.64 -7.38
CA VAL A 151 2.07 -17.50 -6.46
C VAL A 151 2.46 -18.77 -7.19
N ASN A 152 3.74 -19.08 -7.24
CA ASN A 152 4.25 -20.34 -7.79
C ASN A 152 5.38 -20.87 -6.90
N ASP A 153 5.27 -22.12 -6.45
CA ASP A 153 6.30 -22.81 -5.64
C ASP A 153 6.88 -21.95 -4.50
N ALA A 154 6.01 -21.32 -3.70
CA ALA A 154 6.38 -20.45 -2.58
C ALA A 154 7.07 -19.12 -2.95
N ILE A 155 7.09 -18.77 -4.24
CA ILE A 155 7.53 -17.49 -4.76
C ILE A 155 6.30 -16.65 -5.15
N PHE A 156 6.29 -15.42 -4.67
CA PHE A 156 5.35 -14.37 -5.04
C PHE A 156 5.90 -13.52 -6.17
N TYR A 157 5.10 -13.34 -7.21
CA TYR A 157 5.37 -12.48 -8.34
C TYR A 157 4.38 -11.31 -8.29
N VAL A 158 4.82 -10.19 -7.74
CA VAL A 158 4.01 -8.98 -7.62
C VAL A 158 4.16 -8.16 -8.90
N LYS A 159 3.10 -8.12 -9.70
CA LYS A 159 3.07 -7.40 -10.98
C LYS A 159 2.63 -5.96 -10.78
N THR A 160 3.37 -5.06 -11.41
CA THR A 160 3.10 -3.62 -11.48
C THR A 160 3.22 -3.16 -12.92
N LEU A 161 2.75 -1.95 -13.20
CA LEU A 161 2.85 -1.34 -14.53
C LEU A 161 4.27 -1.18 -15.06
N VAL A 162 5.26 -1.15 -14.16
CA VAL A 162 6.68 -0.97 -14.50
C VAL A 162 7.48 -2.26 -14.43
N GLY A 163 6.81 -3.39 -14.22
CA GLY A 163 7.42 -4.72 -14.17
C GLY A 163 7.04 -5.51 -12.93
N GLU A 164 7.81 -6.57 -12.68
CA GLU A 164 7.53 -7.56 -11.66
C GLU A 164 8.55 -7.48 -10.51
N ILE A 165 8.09 -7.81 -9.30
CA ILE A 165 8.92 -8.02 -8.11
C ILE A 165 8.79 -9.48 -7.71
N THR A 166 9.91 -10.19 -7.64
CA THR A 166 9.98 -11.59 -7.22
C THR A 166 10.37 -11.65 -5.75
N LEU A 167 9.57 -12.33 -4.94
CA LEU A 167 9.75 -12.42 -3.48
C LEU A 167 9.52 -13.85 -3.00
N SER A 168 10.34 -14.33 -2.09
CA SER A 168 10.06 -15.52 -1.29
C SER A 168 8.98 -15.21 -0.24
N MET A 169 8.36 -16.24 0.35
CA MET A 169 7.30 -16.03 1.35
C MET A 169 7.71 -15.17 2.55
N SER A 170 8.95 -15.30 2.99
CA SER A 170 9.51 -14.63 4.17
C SER A 170 10.22 -13.32 3.83
N ASP A 171 10.30 -12.95 2.55
CA ASP A 171 10.92 -11.68 2.16
C ASP A 171 10.03 -10.53 2.63
N TYR A 172 10.66 -9.52 3.22
CA TYR A 172 9.94 -8.32 3.63
C TYR A 172 9.78 -7.37 2.45
N ILE A 173 8.59 -6.78 2.35
CA ILE A 173 8.24 -5.80 1.33
C ILE A 173 7.60 -4.57 1.99
N VAL A 174 7.97 -3.40 1.46
CA VAL A 174 7.28 -2.14 1.76
C VAL A 174 6.13 -1.95 0.79
N TRP A 175 4.96 -1.68 1.35
CA TRP A 175 3.76 -1.35 0.59
C TRP A 175 2.90 -0.32 1.33
N LEU A 176 1.98 0.32 0.62
CA LEU A 176 1.03 1.25 1.17
C LEU A 176 -0.35 0.61 1.21
N GLU A 177 -1.03 0.78 2.34
CA GLU A 177 -2.44 0.47 2.49
C GLU A 177 -3.25 1.75 2.51
N LYS A 178 -4.25 1.86 1.64
CA LYS A 178 -5.21 2.96 1.71
C LYS A 178 -6.02 2.82 3.00
N VAL A 179 -5.92 3.82 3.87
CA VAL A 179 -6.75 3.95 5.06
C VAL A 179 -8.17 4.21 4.55
N GLN A 180 -9.07 3.26 4.78
CA GLN A 180 -10.48 3.50 4.51
C GLN A 180 -10.93 4.56 5.51
N ASP A 181 -11.29 5.74 5.02
CA ASP A 181 -12.18 6.61 5.76
C ASP A 181 -13.46 5.81 5.92
N LYS A 182 -13.62 5.14 7.07
CA LYS A 182 -14.95 4.76 7.54
C LYS A 182 -15.67 6.10 7.62
N GLN A 183 -16.44 6.43 6.58
CA GLN A 183 -17.47 7.43 6.71
C GLN A 183 -18.24 7.02 7.95
N ILE A 184 -18.17 7.86 8.97
CA ILE A 184 -19.16 7.91 10.03
C ILE A 184 -20.43 8.28 9.27
N LEU A 185 -21.11 7.26 8.73
CA LEU A 185 -22.49 7.41 8.33
C LEU A 185 -23.17 7.85 9.64
N PRO A 186 -23.79 9.05 9.71
CA PRO A 186 -24.60 9.37 10.86
C PRO A 186 -25.60 8.22 11.00
N GLU A 187 -25.54 7.55 12.14
CA GLU A 187 -26.49 6.55 12.56
C GLU A 187 -27.89 7.08 12.23
N PRO A 188 -28.72 6.35 11.45
CA PRO A 188 -30.07 6.81 11.17
C PRO A 188 -30.74 7.00 12.52
N GLN A 189 -31.06 8.26 12.85
CA GLN A 189 -31.79 8.60 14.05
C GLN A 189 -33.11 7.81 13.99
N ILE A 190 -33.18 6.74 14.79
CA ILE A 190 -34.42 6.05 15.06
C ILE A 190 -35.27 7.08 15.80
N LEU A 191 -36.18 7.71 15.07
CA LEU A 191 -37.28 8.45 15.69
C LEU A 191 -38.00 7.46 16.62
N PRO A 192 -38.20 7.80 17.91
CA PRO A 192 -39.03 6.97 18.77
C PRO A 192 -40.45 7.00 18.20
N ASN A 193 -40.88 5.89 17.61
CA ASN A 193 -42.25 5.70 17.18
C ASN A 193 -43.10 5.46 18.44
N PRO A 194 -44.01 6.36 18.84
CA PRO A 194 -44.90 6.12 19.95
C PRO A 194 -46.21 5.63 19.35
N GLU A 195 -46.38 4.31 19.23
CA GLU A 195 -47.70 3.66 19.18
C GLU A 195 -47.57 2.18 18.77
N LYS A 196 -47.63 1.30 19.77
CA LYS A 196 -48.66 0.26 19.94
C LYS A 196 -48.12 -0.92 20.75
N ASN A 197 -48.40 -0.83 22.05
CA ASN A 197 -48.81 -1.99 22.82
C ASN A 197 -49.99 -2.68 22.11
N MET A 198 -49.82 -3.94 21.73
CA MET A 198 -50.84 -4.99 21.77
C MET A 198 -50.09 -6.33 21.67
N LEU A 199 -49.75 -6.95 22.81
CA LEU A 199 -50.52 -8.04 23.41
C LEU A 199 -50.86 -9.14 22.41
N TRP A 200 -50.04 -10.20 22.40
CA TRP A 200 -50.53 -11.54 22.70
C TRP A 200 -49.35 -12.42 23.15
N GLU A 201 -49.49 -12.94 24.36
CA GLU A 201 -48.79 -14.11 24.85
C GLU A 201 -49.21 -15.31 24.01
N SER A 202 -48.26 -16.17 23.68
CA SER A 202 -48.50 -17.61 23.57
C SER A 202 -47.20 -18.32 23.86
N GLU A 203 -47.15 -18.80 25.10
CA GLU A 203 -46.16 -19.71 25.64
C GLU A 203 -46.34 -21.14 25.08
N LEU A 204 -45.17 -21.73 24.74
CA LEU A 204 -44.77 -23.14 24.91
C LEU A 204 -45.32 -24.23 23.94
N PRO A 205 -44.71 -25.45 23.86
CA PRO A 205 -43.44 -25.94 24.45
C PRO A 205 -42.48 -26.71 23.49
N ILE A 206 -41.23 -26.83 23.99
CA ILE A 206 -40.19 -27.88 23.87
C ILE A 206 -40.53 -29.15 23.06
N GLU A 207 -39.62 -29.58 22.16
CA GLU A 207 -39.06 -30.95 22.15
C GLU A 207 -37.61 -30.95 21.64
N GLU A 208 -36.72 -31.50 22.48
CA GLU A 208 -35.41 -32.02 22.12
C GLU A 208 -35.62 -33.36 21.39
N ASP A 209 -34.95 -33.59 20.26
CA ASP A 209 -34.53 -34.96 19.97
C ASP A 209 -33.29 -35.07 19.05
N THR A 210 -32.30 -35.73 19.63
CA THR A 210 -31.35 -36.74 19.11
C THR A 210 -30.81 -36.70 17.66
N SER A 211 -29.48 -36.55 17.61
CA SER A 211 -28.49 -37.37 16.86
C SER A 211 -28.85 -37.94 15.48
N VAL A 212 -28.12 -37.52 14.44
CA VAL A 212 -27.63 -38.43 13.39
C VAL A 212 -26.23 -38.04 12.93
N THR A 213 -25.30 -38.96 13.19
CA THR A 213 -23.91 -39.06 12.74
C THR A 213 -23.82 -39.38 11.24
N THR A 214 -22.60 -39.28 10.69
CA THR A 214 -22.01 -39.98 9.52
C THR A 214 -21.86 -39.19 8.20
N PRO A 215 -20.88 -39.51 7.32
CA PRO A 215 -19.51 -39.02 7.40
C PRO A 215 -18.96 -38.36 6.10
N LEU A 216 -17.80 -37.72 6.25
CA LEU A 216 -16.88 -37.26 5.20
C LEU A 216 -16.46 -38.37 4.20
N PRO A 217 -16.42 -38.11 2.88
CA PRO A 217 -15.67 -38.95 1.93
C PRO A 217 -14.18 -38.59 1.90
N LYS A 218 -13.35 -39.62 2.02
CA LYS A 218 -11.88 -39.60 1.87
C LYS A 218 -11.45 -39.49 0.39
N PRO A 219 -10.21 -39.03 0.12
CA PRO A 219 -9.76 -38.57 -1.18
C PRO A 219 -9.41 -39.69 -2.18
N SER A 220 -9.74 -39.44 -3.44
CA SER A 220 -9.39 -40.27 -4.60
C SER A 220 -7.89 -40.20 -4.89
N LYS A 221 -7.27 -41.37 -5.06
CA LYS A 221 -5.88 -41.56 -5.48
C LYS A 221 -5.79 -41.36 -6.99
N PHE A 222 -5.09 -40.32 -7.43
CA PHE A 222 -4.67 -40.18 -8.82
C PHE A 222 -3.30 -40.84 -9.03
N THR A 223 -3.28 -41.87 -9.86
CA THR A 223 -2.07 -42.51 -10.39
C THR A 223 -1.69 -41.78 -11.69
N PRO A 224 -0.45 -41.31 -11.88
CA PRO A 224 -0.03 -40.74 -13.15
C PRO A 224 0.34 -41.86 -14.14
N GLN A 225 -0.41 -41.96 -15.25
CA GLN A 225 -0.01 -42.73 -16.42
C GLN A 225 1.01 -41.96 -17.26
N LYS A 226 2.15 -42.61 -17.52
CA LYS A 226 3.14 -42.24 -18.54
C LYS A 226 2.47 -42.19 -19.91
N ALA A 227 2.56 -41.05 -20.60
CA ALA A 227 2.27 -40.95 -22.03
C ALA A 227 3.57 -40.89 -22.83
N LYS A 228 3.62 -41.76 -23.84
CA LYS A 228 4.69 -41.98 -24.82
C LYS A 228 4.79 -40.84 -25.81
N THR A 229 6.03 -40.62 -26.23
CA THR A 229 6.51 -39.97 -27.44
C THR A 229 5.81 -40.49 -28.71
N VAL A 230 5.27 -39.61 -29.54
CA VAL A 230 5.07 -39.84 -30.98
C VAL A 230 5.44 -38.56 -31.73
N ALA A 231 6.47 -38.67 -32.56
CA ALA A 231 6.82 -37.70 -33.59
C ALA A 231 5.92 -37.89 -34.80
N THR A 232 5.48 -36.82 -35.47
CA THR A 232 5.12 -36.86 -36.89
C THR A 232 5.23 -35.47 -37.53
N SER A 233 6.02 -35.48 -38.62
CA SER A 233 6.20 -34.60 -39.77
C SER A 233 5.30 -33.36 -39.99
N GLY A 234 6.01 -32.25 -40.24
CA GLY A 234 5.95 -31.42 -41.45
C GLY A 234 4.65 -31.30 -42.23
N GLU A 235 4.03 -30.12 -42.14
CA GLU A 235 3.04 -29.65 -43.10
C GLU A 235 3.31 -28.20 -43.52
N LYS A 236 3.05 -27.96 -44.81
CA LYS A 236 3.57 -26.91 -45.69
C LYS A 236 2.75 -25.63 -45.57
N VAL A 237 3.33 -24.55 -45.04
CA VAL A 237 2.66 -23.24 -44.92
C VAL A 237 2.62 -22.52 -46.27
N LYS A 238 1.41 -22.19 -46.70
CA LYS A 238 1.08 -21.34 -47.84
C LYS A 238 1.09 -19.87 -47.38
N SER A 239 1.88 -19.06 -48.07
CA SER A 239 2.14 -17.64 -47.78
C SER A 239 0.90 -16.75 -47.87
N GLN A 240 0.71 -15.91 -46.85
CA GLN A 240 -0.16 -14.73 -46.84
C GLN A 240 0.66 -13.45 -47.12
N PRO A 241 0.04 -12.37 -47.61
CA PRO A 241 0.75 -11.19 -48.10
C PRO A 241 1.34 -10.35 -46.95
N ALA A 242 2.58 -9.91 -47.14
CA ALA A 242 3.32 -9.07 -46.21
C ALA A 242 2.66 -7.68 -46.09
N MET A 243 2.12 -7.37 -44.90
CA MET A 243 1.92 -6.00 -44.46
C MET A 243 3.28 -5.40 -44.10
N SER A 244 3.54 -4.20 -44.62
CA SER A 244 4.80 -3.45 -44.51
C SER A 244 5.24 -3.26 -43.05
N SER A 245 6.49 -3.62 -42.74
CA SER A 245 7.14 -3.50 -41.41
C SER A 245 7.16 -2.08 -40.81
N ASP A 246 6.93 -1.05 -41.63
CA ASP A 246 6.98 0.36 -41.22
C ASP A 246 5.71 0.84 -40.49
N THR A 247 4.57 0.14 -40.66
CA THR A 247 3.32 0.50 -39.95
C THR A 247 3.27 -0.08 -38.55
N GLU A 248 3.82 -1.28 -38.38
CA GLU A 248 3.84 -2.00 -37.10
C GLU A 248 4.73 -1.28 -36.07
N THR A 249 5.92 -0.85 -36.50
CA THR A 249 6.84 -0.07 -35.65
C THR A 249 6.32 1.32 -35.27
N LYS A 250 5.46 1.95 -36.10
CA LYS A 250 4.79 3.23 -35.76
C LYS A 250 3.68 3.03 -34.72
N ILE A 251 2.91 1.96 -34.83
CA ILE A 251 1.84 1.63 -33.89
C ILE A 251 2.43 1.32 -32.51
N GLU A 252 3.50 0.52 -32.45
CA GLU A 252 4.20 0.21 -31.19
C GLU A 252 4.74 1.47 -30.51
N LYS A 253 5.37 2.38 -31.28
CA LYS A 253 5.86 3.66 -30.74
C LYS A 253 4.72 4.54 -30.21
N ALA A 254 3.59 4.61 -30.93
CA ALA A 254 2.42 5.36 -30.49
C ALA A 254 1.83 4.77 -29.20
N LEU A 255 1.77 3.44 -29.10
CA LEU A 255 1.26 2.73 -27.92
C LEU A 255 2.18 2.93 -26.70
N LEU A 256 3.50 2.90 -26.89
CA LEU A 256 4.47 3.23 -25.84
C LEU A 256 4.33 4.67 -25.37
N GLN A 257 4.21 5.65 -26.28
CA GLN A 257 3.98 7.04 -25.91
C GLN A 257 2.67 7.22 -25.14
N LEU A 258 1.63 6.50 -25.55
CA LEU A 258 0.34 6.53 -24.88
C LEU A 258 0.42 5.92 -23.47
N LYS A 259 1.13 4.80 -23.29
CA LYS A 259 1.42 4.21 -21.97
C LYS A 259 2.22 5.16 -21.09
N VAL A 260 3.24 5.82 -21.62
CA VAL A 260 4.01 6.83 -20.86
C VAL A 260 3.13 8.00 -20.42
N LYS A 261 2.24 8.50 -21.30
CA LYS A 261 1.26 9.54 -20.94
C LYS A 261 0.31 9.05 -19.85
N ALA A 262 -0.22 7.84 -19.96
CA ALA A 262 -1.10 7.25 -18.97
C ALA A 262 -0.41 7.07 -17.61
N ILE A 263 0.84 6.59 -17.58
CA ILE A 263 1.66 6.52 -16.35
C ILE A 263 1.83 7.91 -15.74
N LYS A 264 2.14 8.93 -16.55
CA LYS A 264 2.32 10.30 -16.04
C LYS A 264 1.04 10.84 -15.40
N VAL A 265 -0.12 10.60 -16.02
CA VAL A 265 -1.42 11.00 -15.46
C VAL A 265 -1.69 10.25 -14.15
N LEU A 266 -1.39 8.95 -14.10
CA LEU A 266 -1.55 8.15 -12.88
C LEU A 266 -0.60 8.60 -11.76
N SER A 267 0.67 8.89 -12.05
CA SER A 267 1.62 9.43 -11.07
C SER A 267 1.14 10.77 -10.51
N ASN A 268 0.71 11.68 -11.38
CA ASN A 268 0.15 12.97 -10.94
C ASN A 268 -1.10 12.77 -10.06
N TYR A 269 -1.98 11.84 -10.45
CA TYR A 269 -3.14 11.47 -9.65
C TYR A 269 -2.76 10.91 -8.27
N LEU A 270 -1.73 10.06 -8.19
CA LEU A 270 -1.24 9.48 -6.93
C LEU A 270 -0.57 10.51 -6.03
N GLU A 271 0.20 11.45 -6.59
CA GLU A 271 0.94 12.47 -5.85
C GLU A 271 -0.01 13.56 -5.30
N ASN A 272 -0.92 14.05 -6.14
CA ASN A 272 -1.70 15.26 -5.82
C ASN A 272 -3.17 14.97 -5.49
N GLY A 273 -3.66 13.77 -5.81
CA GLY A 273 -5.10 13.52 -5.94
C GLY A 273 -5.71 14.33 -7.09
N ALA A 274 -6.75 13.84 -7.75
CA ALA A 274 -7.51 14.69 -8.67
C ALA A 274 -8.42 15.62 -7.87
N THR A 275 -7.84 16.69 -7.33
CA THR A 275 -8.60 17.80 -6.76
C THR A 275 -8.97 18.74 -7.90
N GLU A 276 -10.25 18.75 -8.28
CA GLU A 276 -10.76 19.81 -9.14
C GLU A 276 -11.30 20.92 -8.24
N ILE A 277 -10.69 22.10 -8.37
CA ILE A 277 -11.12 23.30 -7.67
C ILE A 277 -12.13 24.00 -8.59
N THR A 278 -13.41 23.77 -8.33
CA THR A 278 -14.49 24.46 -9.05
C THR A 278 -14.83 25.73 -8.30
N THR A 279 -14.73 26.87 -8.96
CA THR A 279 -15.11 28.16 -8.40
C THR A 279 -16.52 28.49 -8.86
N GLU A 280 -17.50 28.31 -8.00
CA GLU A 280 -18.89 28.68 -8.28
C GLU A 280 -19.11 30.16 -7.91
N VAL A 281 -19.43 30.96 -8.93
CA VAL A 281 -19.70 32.39 -8.77
C VAL A 281 -21.21 32.58 -8.60
N ILE A 282 -21.63 32.98 -7.41
CA ILE A 282 -23.03 33.27 -7.09
C ILE A 282 -23.29 34.74 -7.46
N LYS A 283 -24.29 34.96 -8.32
CA LYS A 283 -24.75 36.27 -8.76
C LYS A 283 -26.15 36.55 -8.21
N ASP A 284 -26.43 37.80 -7.90
CA ASP A 284 -27.78 38.25 -7.52
C ASP A 284 -28.71 38.39 -8.75
N ALA A 285 -29.97 38.73 -8.51
CA ALA A 285 -30.98 38.94 -9.55
C ALA A 285 -30.65 40.08 -10.53
N SER A 286 -29.68 40.94 -10.20
CA SER A 286 -29.17 42.01 -11.08
C SER A 286 -27.94 41.57 -11.90
N GLY A 287 -27.48 40.33 -11.72
CA GLY A 287 -26.29 39.79 -12.39
C GLY A 287 -24.97 40.18 -11.72
N LYS A 288 -25.01 40.83 -10.55
CA LYS A 288 -23.82 41.24 -9.80
C LYS A 288 -23.33 40.09 -8.93
N VAL A 289 -22.02 39.83 -8.96
CA VAL A 289 -21.39 38.77 -8.16
C VAL A 289 -21.47 39.13 -6.68
N THR A 290 -22.12 38.28 -5.87
CA THR A 290 -22.30 38.48 -4.42
C THR A 290 -21.44 37.55 -3.59
N SER A 291 -21.06 36.38 -4.12
CA SER A 291 -20.18 35.44 -3.41
C SER A 291 -19.48 34.49 -4.37
N THR A 292 -18.29 34.03 -3.97
CA THR A 292 -17.50 33.04 -4.68
C THR A 292 -17.30 31.84 -3.76
N LYS A 293 -17.86 30.69 -4.13
CA LYS A 293 -17.72 29.45 -3.38
C LYS A 293 -16.68 28.56 -4.07
N ILE A 294 -15.64 28.19 -3.35
CA ILE A 294 -14.65 27.23 -3.83
C ILE A 294 -15.12 25.83 -3.39
N VAL A 295 -15.45 24.99 -4.37
CA VAL A 295 -15.81 23.59 -4.15
C VAL A 295 -14.64 22.74 -4.62
N THR A 296 -14.00 22.05 -3.68
CA THR A 296 -12.98 21.05 -4.00
C THR A 296 -13.68 19.70 -4.14
N SER A 297 -13.73 19.16 -5.36
CA SER A 297 -14.27 17.82 -5.60
C SER A 297 -13.14 16.84 -5.90
N GLN A 298 -13.27 15.60 -5.40
CA GLN A 298 -12.37 14.51 -5.74
C GLN A 298 -12.90 13.81 -6.99
N LYS A 299 -12.15 13.87 -8.10
CA LYS A 299 -12.48 13.11 -9.30
C LYS A 299 -11.86 11.70 -9.24
N PRO A 300 -12.55 10.66 -9.73
CA PRO A 300 -11.94 9.35 -9.92
C PRO A 300 -10.86 9.41 -11.01
N CYS A 301 -9.90 8.47 -10.96
CA CYS A 301 -8.87 8.34 -11.98
C CYS A 301 -9.51 8.17 -13.37
N PRO A 302 -9.06 8.90 -14.42
CA PRO A 302 -9.68 8.82 -15.74
C PRO A 302 -9.64 7.40 -16.32
N GLN A 303 -10.79 6.88 -16.75
CA GLN A 303 -10.93 5.49 -17.18
C GLN A 303 -10.07 5.12 -18.40
N TRP A 304 -9.79 6.08 -19.30
CA TRP A 304 -8.89 5.86 -20.44
C TRP A 304 -7.46 5.52 -20.01
N VAL A 305 -6.97 6.13 -18.91
CA VAL A 305 -5.65 5.82 -18.32
C VAL A 305 -5.61 4.37 -17.89
N VAL A 306 -6.69 3.90 -17.28
CA VAL A 306 -6.84 2.50 -16.83
C VAL A 306 -6.81 1.55 -18.03
N GLU A 307 -7.60 1.81 -19.06
CA GLU A 307 -7.75 0.92 -20.22
C GLU A 307 -6.47 0.77 -21.05
N ILE A 308 -5.66 1.82 -21.14
CA ILE A 308 -4.39 1.80 -21.88
C ILE A 308 -3.29 1.05 -21.13
N LEU A 309 -3.37 1.01 -19.80
CA LEU A 309 -2.36 0.42 -18.93
C LEU A 309 -2.60 -1.07 -18.66
N VAL A 310 -3.83 -1.55 -18.81
CA VAL A 310 -4.22 -2.95 -18.59
C VAL A 310 -4.12 -3.81 -19.87
N LYS A 311 -4.05 -3.18 -21.05
CA LYS A 311 -3.85 -3.85 -22.35
C LYS A 311 -2.37 -3.96 -22.74
#